data_AF-A0A9C9ERC8-F1
#
_entry.id   AF-A0A9C9ERC8-F1
#
_cell.length_a   1.000
_cell.length_b   1.000
_cell.length_c   1.000
_cell.angle_alpha   90.00
_cell.angle_beta   90.00
_cell.angle_gamma   90.00
#
_symmetry.space_group_name_H-M   'P 1'
#
loop_
_entity.id
_entity.type
_entity.pdbx_description
1 polymer ?
#
loop_
_entity_poly.entity_id
_entity_poly.type
_entity_poly.pdbx_seq_one_letter_code
_entity_poly.pdbx_strand_id
1 'polypeptide(L)'
;MFIRHKYLIFILVVLATINCTKKSTDDIAIVGNISITRDDIKARIAEYSLEEAQLTSEAIDAILNELIERALILNRSIELGIDITDEETRSFQEKISRIGGSIDSDSARRELLIQKTIDLEVGQQIKVTKSEEKEENPSES
;
A
#
# COMPACT_ATOMS: atom_id res chain seq x y z
N MET A 1 6.90 26.47 43.84
CA MET A 1 7.88 26.06 42.80
C MET A 1 7.14 25.09 41.87
N PHE A 2 6.48 25.54 40.81
CA PHE A 2 7.00 25.64 39.43
C PHE A 2 7.78 24.37 39.01
N ILE A 3 7.58 23.64 37.91
CA ILE A 3 6.66 23.60 36.77
C ILE A 3 7.04 22.29 35.99
N ARG A 4 6.10 21.65 35.27
CA ARG A 4 6.30 20.60 34.21
C ARG A 4 6.83 19.24 34.70
N HIS A 5 6.16 18.12 34.46
CA HIS A 5 6.08 17.44 33.16
C HIS A 5 4.70 16.78 32.97
N LYS A 6 3.85 17.44 32.17
CA LYS A 6 2.84 16.76 31.36
C LYS A 6 3.58 16.08 30.20
N TYR A 7 3.04 14.97 29.70
CA TYR A 7 3.56 14.13 28.60
C TYR A 7 4.59 13.08 29.00
N LEU A 8 4.11 11.99 29.62
CA LEU A 8 4.74 10.70 29.40
C LEU A 8 3.65 9.67 29.06
N ILE A 9 3.35 9.57 27.75
CA ILE A 9 3.17 8.30 27.02
C ILE A 9 2.05 7.41 27.62
N PHE A 10 0.77 7.49 27.25
CA PHE A 10 0.14 7.28 25.93
C PHE A 10 0.72 6.14 25.05
N ILE A 11 1.30 5.08 25.63
CA ILE A 11 1.56 3.82 24.90
C ILE A 11 1.40 2.65 25.87
N LEU A 12 0.16 2.22 26.13
CA LEU A 12 -0.09 0.89 26.69
C LEU A 12 -1.55 0.45 26.50
N VAL A 13 -2.01 0.46 25.26
CA VAL A 13 -3.19 -0.33 24.85
C VAL A 13 -2.80 -1.12 23.60
N VAL A 14 -1.81 -2.00 23.78
CA VAL A 14 -1.64 -3.20 22.94
C VAL A 14 -1.96 -4.38 23.84
N LEU A 15 -3.24 -4.50 24.21
CA LEU A 15 -3.74 -5.69 24.86
C LEU A 15 -5.09 -6.08 24.26
N ALA A 16 -5.14 -7.33 23.83
CA ALA A 16 -6.34 -8.14 23.62
C ALA A 16 -7.13 -7.92 22.33
N THR A 17 -6.55 -8.30 21.19
CA THR A 17 -7.19 -9.31 20.31
C THR A 17 -6.10 -10.22 19.72
N ILE A 18 -5.53 -11.06 20.58
CA ILE A 18 -4.79 -12.26 20.14
C ILE A 18 -5.86 -13.22 19.61
N ASN A 19 -6.27 -13.01 18.36
CA ASN A 19 -6.85 -14.08 17.57
C ASN A 19 -5.67 -14.97 17.18
N CYS A 20 -5.50 -16.03 17.95
CA CYS A 20 -4.42 -16.99 17.83
C CYS A 20 -4.65 -17.87 16.60
N THR A 21 -4.39 -17.32 15.42
CA THR A 21 -4.15 -18.12 14.21
C THR A 21 -2.65 -18.28 14.09
N LYS A 22 -2.17 -19.54 14.06
CA LYS A 22 -0.79 -19.95 13.80
C LYS A 22 -0.03 -18.90 12.97
N LYS A 23 0.84 -18.13 13.63
CA LYS A 23 1.74 -17.20 12.95
C LYS A 23 2.71 -18.07 12.14
N SER A 24 2.60 -18.01 10.81
CA SER A 24 3.57 -18.68 9.94
C SER A 24 4.94 -18.10 10.28
N THR A 25 5.94 -18.93 10.52
CA THR A 25 7.32 -18.51 10.83
C THR A 25 8.01 -17.76 9.68
N ASP A 26 7.30 -17.52 8.59
CA ASP A 26 7.78 -16.91 7.35
C ASP A 26 7.32 -15.45 7.15
N ASP A 27 6.53 -14.90 8.07
CA ASP A 27 6.12 -13.48 8.07
C ASP A 27 7.31 -12.58 8.43
N ILE A 28 7.65 -11.65 7.55
CA ILE A 28 8.70 -10.63 7.75
C ILE A 28 8.10 -9.35 8.34
N ALA A 29 6.94 -8.94 7.83
CA ALA A 29 6.22 -7.77 8.33
C ALA A 29 4.70 -7.97 8.24
N ILE A 30 3.95 -7.28 9.09
CA ILE A 30 2.49 -7.24 9.04
C ILE A 30 2.09 -5.77 8.93
N VAL A 31 1.36 -5.44 7.87
CA VAL A 31 0.87 -4.10 7.58
C VAL A 31 -0.65 -4.16 7.52
N GLY A 32 -1.32 -3.71 8.58
CA GLY A 32 -2.77 -3.85 8.73
C GLY A 32 -3.20 -5.32 8.66
N ASN A 33 -3.99 -5.66 7.64
CA ASN A 33 -4.50 -7.01 7.40
C ASN A 33 -3.64 -7.83 6.42
N ILE A 34 -2.51 -7.29 5.96
CA ILE A 34 -1.65 -7.90 4.94
C ILE A 34 -0.35 -8.37 5.61
N SER A 35 0.00 -9.64 5.40
CA SER A 35 1.31 -10.18 5.76
C SER A 35 2.27 -10.08 4.58
N ILE A 36 3.49 -9.63 4.84
CA ILE A 36 4.62 -9.63 3.92
C ILE A 36 5.54 -10.75 4.37
N THR A 37 5.78 -11.70 3.48
CA THR A 37 6.56 -12.92 3.74
C THR A 37 7.91 -12.89 3.04
N ARG A 38 8.77 -13.86 3.36
CA ARG A 38 10.04 -14.04 2.65
C ARG A 38 9.86 -14.32 1.16
N ASP A 39 8.79 -15.00 0.78
CA ASP A 39 8.56 -15.33 -0.62
C ASP A 39 8.12 -14.11 -1.43
N ASP A 40 7.47 -13.13 -0.81
CA ASP A 40 7.16 -11.85 -1.45
C ASP A 40 8.45 -11.07 -1.81
N ILE A 41 9.45 -11.08 -0.91
CA ILE A 41 10.76 -10.46 -1.19
C ILE A 41 11.47 -11.19 -2.32
N LYS A 42 11.48 -12.53 -2.31
CA LYS A 42 12.10 -13.32 -3.39
C LYS A 42 11.41 -13.07 -4.74
N ALA A 43 10.08 -12.96 -4.75
CA ALA A 43 9.33 -12.64 -5.96
C ALA A 43 9.77 -11.28 -6.52
N ARG A 44 9.92 -10.26 -5.66
CA ARG A 44 10.40 -8.94 -6.08
C ARG A 44 11.85 -8.95 -6.57
N ILE A 45 12.74 -9.69 -5.92
CA ILE A 45 14.11 -9.90 -6.38
C ILE A 45 14.13 -10.50 -7.78
N ALA A 46 13.28 -11.51 -8.03
CA ALA A 46 13.16 -12.14 -9.34
C ALA A 46 12.59 -11.19 -10.40
N GLU A 47 11.57 -10.39 -10.06
CA GLU A 47 11.01 -9.36 -10.95
C GLU A 47 12.05 -8.31 -11.35
N TYR A 48 12.88 -7.86 -10.41
CA TYR A 48 13.97 -6.92 -10.69
C TYR A 48 15.18 -7.56 -11.37
N SER A 49 15.17 -8.88 -11.58
CA SER A 49 16.30 -9.63 -12.13
C SER A 49 17.61 -9.35 -11.39
N LEU A 50 17.53 -9.14 -10.07
CA LEU A 50 18.71 -8.83 -9.26
C LEU A 50 19.55 -10.10 -9.07
N GLU A 51 20.83 -10.00 -9.40
CA GLU A 51 21.79 -11.08 -9.12
C GLU A 51 22.19 -11.08 -7.64
N GLU A 52 22.69 -12.21 -7.12
CA GLU A 52 23.13 -12.32 -5.72
C GLU A 52 24.14 -11.24 -5.31
N ALA A 53 25.01 -10.82 -6.24
CA ALA A 53 25.99 -9.75 -6.02
C ALA A 53 25.36 -8.36 -5.79
N GLN A 54 24.09 -8.17 -6.17
CA GLN A 54 23.34 -6.92 -6.03
C GLN A 54 22.41 -6.92 -4.81
N LEU A 55 22.29 -8.05 -4.10
CA LEU A 55 21.46 -8.19 -2.89
C LEU A 55 22.17 -7.60 -1.67
N THR A 56 22.38 -6.28 -1.68
CA THR A 56 22.86 -5.55 -0.49
C THR A 56 21.73 -5.38 0.52
N SER A 57 22.06 -5.04 1.77
CA SER A 57 21.05 -4.74 2.79
C SER A 57 20.12 -3.61 2.34
N GLU A 58 20.67 -2.59 1.69
CA GLU A 58 19.92 -1.44 1.20
C GLU A 58 18.96 -1.82 0.06
N ALA A 59 19.36 -2.74 -0.82
CA ALA A 59 18.48 -3.24 -1.87
C ALA A 59 17.30 -4.05 -1.29
N ILE A 60 17.57 -4.86 -0.26
CA ILE A 60 16.52 -5.62 0.45
C ILE A 60 15.58 -4.65 1.20
N ASP A 61 16.13 -3.63 1.87
CA ASP A 61 15.34 -2.61 2.57
C ASP A 61 14.46 -1.81 1.60
N ALA A 62 14.97 -1.50 0.40
CA ALA A 62 14.19 -0.84 -0.64
C ALA A 62 13.00 -1.71 -1.10
N ILE A 63 13.23 -3.00 -1.34
CA ILE A 63 12.16 -3.96 -1.70
C ILE A 63 11.15 -4.08 -0.56
N LEU A 64 11.61 -4.16 0.69
CA LEU A 64 10.72 -4.26 1.84
C LEU A 64 9.87 -3.00 1.99
N ASN A 65 10.44 -1.81 1.82
CA ASN A 65 9.70 -0.55 1.86
C ASN A 65 8.67 -0.47 0.74
N GLU A 66 9.01 -0.86 -0.49
CA GLU A 66 8.04 -0.95 -1.59
C GLU A 66 6.87 -1.88 -1.23
N LEU A 67 7.15 -3.07 -0.69
CA LEU A 67 6.12 -4.02 -0.27
C LEU A 67 5.23 -3.45 0.85
N ILE A 68 5.81 -2.72 1.80
CA ILE A 68 5.08 -2.05 2.87
C ILE A 68 4.17 -0.95 2.30
N GLU A 69 4.69 -0.10 1.42
CA GLU A 69 3.92 0.97 0.77
C GLU A 69 2.74 0.41 -0.03
N ARG A 70 2.98 -0.64 -0.82
CA ARG A 70 1.92 -1.34 -1.56
C ARG A 70 0.88 -1.94 -0.61
N ALA A 71 1.30 -2.52 0.51
CA ALA A 71 0.38 -3.05 1.52
C ALA A 71 -0.44 -1.94 2.18
N LEU A 72 0.12 -0.76 2.45
CA LEU A 72 -0.64 0.39 2.96
C LEU A 72 -1.74 0.82 1.97
N ILE A 73 -1.42 0.90 0.68
CA ILE A 73 -2.40 1.25 -0.36
C ILE A 73 -3.49 0.18 -0.46
N LEU A 74 -3.14 -1.10 -0.38
CA LEU A 74 -4.12 -2.19 -0.39
C LEU A 74 -5.02 -2.19 0.85
N ASN A 75 -4.51 -1.87 2.04
CA ASN A 75 -5.38 -1.67 3.19
C ASN A 75 -6.32 -0.48 2.98
N ARG A 76 -5.82 0.61 2.37
CA ARG A 76 -6.65 1.77 2.03
C ARG A 76 -7.74 1.44 1.02
N SER A 77 -7.48 0.57 0.05
CA SER A 77 -8.49 0.12 -0.91
C SER A 77 -9.65 -0.63 -0.23
N ILE A 78 -9.33 -1.42 0.81
CA ILE A 78 -10.32 -2.10 1.65
C ILE A 78 -11.17 -1.08 2.43
N GLU A 79 -10.53 -0.08 3.05
CA GLU A 79 -11.24 0.98 3.78
C GLU A 79 -12.20 1.77 2.90
N LEU A 80 -11.79 2.03 1.65
CA LEU A 80 -12.60 2.73 0.65
C LEU A 80 -13.67 1.83 0.01
N GLY A 81 -13.66 0.52 0.30
CA GLY A 81 -14.60 -0.43 -0.28
C GLY A 81 -14.45 -0.58 -1.80
N ILE A 82 -13.23 -0.44 -2.32
CA ILE A 82 -12.95 -0.58 -3.75
C ILE A 82 -13.01 -2.05 -4.12
N ASP A 83 -13.82 -2.38 -5.13
CA ASP A 83 -13.88 -3.70 -5.70
C ASP A 83 -13.40 -3.69 -7.16
N ILE A 84 -12.86 -4.85 -7.58
CA ILE A 84 -12.38 -5.12 -8.93
C ILE A 84 -13.21 -6.28 -9.50
N THR A 85 -13.84 -6.03 -10.63
CA THR A 85 -14.59 -7.05 -11.34
C THR A 85 -13.67 -8.03 -12.06
N ASP A 86 -14.18 -9.23 -12.35
CA ASP A 86 -13.45 -10.21 -13.15
C ASP A 86 -13.18 -9.69 -14.56
N GLU A 87 -14.07 -8.86 -15.10
CA GLU A 87 -13.90 -8.23 -16.41
C GLU A 87 -12.76 -7.20 -16.41
N GLU A 88 -12.67 -6.36 -15.37
CA GLU A 88 -11.52 -5.44 -15.19
C GLU A 88 -10.21 -6.24 -15.09
N THR A 89 -10.22 -7.34 -14.34
CA THR A 89 -9.05 -8.22 -14.18
C THR A 89 -8.61 -8.82 -15.51
N ARG A 90 -9.53 -9.40 -16.29
CA ARG A 90 -9.23 -9.96 -17.61
C ARG A 90 -8.74 -8.91 -18.58
N SER A 91 -9.41 -7.74 -18.62
CA SER A 91 -8.99 -6.62 -19.47
C SER A 91 -7.57 -6.18 -19.16
N PHE A 92 -7.19 -6.15 -17.88
CA PHE A 92 -5.82 -5.83 -17.47
C PHE A 92 -4.83 -6.93 -17.88
N GLN A 93 -5.15 -8.19 -17.64
CA GLN A 93 -4.31 -9.31 -18.08
C GLN A 93 -4.10 -9.33 -19.60
N GLU A 94 -5.13 -9.01 -20.39
CA GLU A 94 -4.99 -8.85 -21.84
C GLU A 94 -4.06 -7.71 -22.23
N LYS A 95 -4.16 -6.55 -21.54
CA LYS A 95 -3.24 -5.42 -21.77
C LYS A 95 -1.79 -5.81 -21.50
N ILE A 96 -1.53 -6.51 -20.40
CA ILE A 96 -0.20 -7.04 -20.06
C ILE A 96 0.27 -8.07 -21.10
N SER A 97 -0.63 -8.95 -21.55
CA SER A 97 -0.31 -9.96 -22.57
C SER A 97 0.07 -9.33 -23.92
N ARG A 98 -0.56 -8.21 -24.30
CA ARG A 98 -0.25 -7.49 -25.55
C ARG A 98 1.14 -6.87 -25.56
N ILE A 99 1.73 -6.58 -24.39
CA ILE A 99 3.10 -6.09 -24.27
C ILE A 99 4.11 -7.23 -24.01
N GLY A 100 3.69 -8.49 -24.16
CA GLY A 100 4.53 -9.67 -23.99
C GLY A 100 4.77 -10.08 -22.53
N GLY A 101 4.03 -9.49 -21.59
CA GLY A 101 4.06 -9.89 -20.18
C GLY A 101 3.03 -10.98 -19.86
N SER A 102 3.13 -11.54 -18.66
CA SER A 102 2.10 -12.42 -18.09
C SER A 102 1.93 -12.11 -16.63
N ILE A 103 0.68 -12.07 -16.16
CA ILE A 103 0.35 -11.85 -14.76
C ILE A 103 -0.83 -12.75 -14.37
N ASP A 104 -0.74 -13.38 -13.21
CA ASP A 104 -1.84 -14.18 -12.67
C ASP A 104 -3.01 -13.29 -12.23
N SER A 105 -4.19 -13.89 -12.05
CA SER A 105 -5.42 -13.15 -11.76
C SER A 105 -5.36 -12.43 -10.41
N ASP A 106 -4.73 -13.01 -9.39
CA ASP A 106 -4.70 -12.43 -8.06
C ASP A 106 -3.76 -11.23 -8.01
N SER A 107 -2.60 -11.35 -8.66
CA SER A 107 -1.66 -10.25 -8.83
C SER A 107 -2.25 -9.12 -9.69
N ALA A 108 -2.98 -9.47 -10.76
CA ALA A 108 -3.71 -8.49 -11.58
C ALA A 108 -4.76 -7.72 -10.76
N ARG A 109 -5.55 -8.42 -9.94
CA ARG A 109 -6.53 -7.78 -9.04
C ARG A 109 -5.86 -6.84 -8.05
N ARG A 110 -4.75 -7.26 -7.42
CA ARG A 110 -3.99 -6.43 -6.48
C ARG A 110 -3.44 -5.18 -7.15
N GLU A 111 -2.88 -5.30 -8.35
CA GLU A 111 -2.36 -4.15 -9.10
C GLU A 111 -3.47 -3.16 -9.46
N LEU A 112 -4.62 -3.66 -9.92
CA LEU A 112 -5.78 -2.82 -10.21
C LEU A 112 -6.34 -2.13 -8.97
N LEU A 113 -6.37 -2.80 -7.82
CA LEU A 113 -6.77 -2.19 -6.55
C LEU A 113 -5.84 -1.02 -6.20
N ILE A 114 -4.53 -1.22 -6.32
CA ILE A 114 -3.54 -0.16 -6.07
C ILE A 114 -3.78 1.02 -7.01
N GLN A 115 -3.86 0.76 -8.32
CA GLN A 115 -4.06 1.80 -9.33
C GLN A 115 -5.34 2.61 -9.06
N LYS A 116 -6.47 1.94 -8.84
CA LYS A 116 -7.77 2.58 -8.60
C LYS A 116 -7.80 3.36 -7.30
N THR A 117 -7.10 2.89 -6.26
CA THR A 117 -6.97 3.61 -4.99
C THR A 117 -6.19 4.91 -5.18
N ILE A 118 -5.06 4.86 -5.89
CA ILE A 118 -4.25 6.04 -6.20
C ILE A 118 -5.07 7.04 -7.03
N ASP A 119 -5.76 6.59 -8.08
CA ASP A 119 -6.57 7.45 -8.94
C ASP A 119 -7.68 8.18 -8.16
N LEU A 120 -8.29 7.50 -7.19
CA LEU A 120 -9.31 8.10 -6.32
C LEU A 120 -8.73 9.13 -5.36
N GLU A 121 -7.64 8.81 -4.67
CA GLU A 121 -7.01 9.70 -3.69
C GLU A 121 -6.39 10.94 -4.37
N VAL A 122 -5.67 10.77 -5.48
CA VAL A 122 -5.13 11.89 -6.28
C VAL A 122 -6.27 12.70 -6.88
N GLY A 123 -7.31 12.05 -7.42
CA GLY A 123 -8.48 12.71 -7.98
C GLY A 123 -9.26 13.54 -6.94
N GLN A 124 -9.31 13.09 -5.69
CA GLN A 124 -9.89 13.83 -4.57
C GLN A 124 -9.04 15.04 -4.16
N GLN A 125 -7.72 14.87 -4.05
CA GLN A 125 -6.81 15.98 -3.71
C GLN A 125 -6.88 17.12 -4.74
N ILE A 126 -6.89 16.81 -6.04
CA ILE A 126 -7.02 17.84 -7.10
C ILE A 126 -8.37 18.58 -7.00
N LYS A 127 -9.44 17.90 -6.60
CA LYS A 127 -10.76 18.53 -6.44
C LYS A 127 -10.80 19.46 -5.23
N VAL A 128 -10.17 19.08 -4.11
CA VAL A 128 -10.10 19.92 -2.91
C VAL A 128 -9.30 21.19 -3.20
N THR A 129 -8.11 21.07 -3.80
CA THR A 129 -7.26 22.24 -4.12
C THR A 129 -7.95 23.22 -5.09
N LYS A 130 -8.69 22.73 -6.09
CA LYS A 130 -9.45 23.61 -7.01
C LYS A 130 -10.66 24.29 -6.38
N SER A 131 -11.17 23.76 -5.29
CA SER A 131 -12.33 24.32 -4.60
C SER A 131 -11.90 25.47 -3.67
N GLU A 132 -10.69 25.39 -3.10
CA GLU A 132 -10.13 26.45 -2.24
C GLU A 132 -9.68 27.70 -3.02
N GLU A 133 -9.28 27.57 -4.30
CA GLU A 133 -8.92 28.74 -5.14
C GLU A 133 -10.11 29.59 -5.61
N LYS A 134 -11.37 29.18 -5.35
CA LYS A 134 -12.56 29.89 -5.83
C LYS A 134 -13.30 30.72 -4.77
N GLU A 135 -12.88 30.71 -3.51
CA GLU A 135 -13.57 31.43 -2.43
C GLU A 135 -12.88 32.70 -1.92
N GLU A 136 -11.74 33.13 -2.50
CA GLU A 136 -11.14 34.44 -2.22
C GLU A 136 -11.29 35.41 -3.40
N ASN A 137 -12.50 35.96 -3.57
CA ASN A 137 -12.62 37.37 -3.93
C ASN A 137 -14.02 37.90 -3.55
N PRO A 138 -14.22 38.36 -2.30
CA PRO A 138 -15.37 39.21 -2.01
C PRO A 138 -15.09 40.59 -2.63
N SER A 139 -16.01 41.01 -3.47
CA SER A 139 -16.21 42.36 -3.95
C SER A 139 -15.65 43.45 -3.02
N GLU A 140 -14.64 44.19 -3.45
CA GLU A 140 -14.47 45.57 -3.01
C GLU A 140 -15.22 46.48 -3.98
N SER A 141 -16.06 47.31 -3.36
CA SER A 141 -17.01 48.25 -3.96
C SER A 141 -16.35 49.53 -4.46
#